data_AF-A0A455U3Y4-F1
#
_entry.id   AF-A0A455U3Y4-F1
#
_cell.length_a   1.000
_cell.length_b   1.000
_cell.length_c   1.000
_cell.angle_alpha   90.00
_cell.angle_beta   90.00
_cell.angle_gamma   90.00
#
_symmetry.space_group_name_H-M   'P 1'
#
loop_
_entity.id
_entity.type
_entity.pdbx_description
1 polymer ?
#
loop_
_entity_poly.entity_id
_entity_poly.type
_entity_poly.pdbx_seq_one_letter_code
_entity_poly.pdbx_strand_id
1 'polypeptide(L)' 'MLDSLGLGSDIGRTLTVMAIGAGAMTVSHANDSFFWVVSRFSRMSVGLAYRAQTMATLVQGVTAMLLVYGLSLVLL' A
#
# COMPACT_ATOMS: atom_id res chain seq x y z
N MET A 1 3.18 2.19 23.64
CA MET A 1 3.48 3.10 22.51
C MET A 1 2.28 3.30 21.58
N LEU A 2 1.54 2.26 21.19
CA LEU A 2 0.28 2.46 20.42
C LEU A 2 -0.88 2.98 21.30
N ASP A 3 -0.88 2.60 22.58
CA ASP A 3 -1.90 3.03 23.55
C ASP A 3 -1.95 4.56 23.74
N SER A 4 -0.78 5.21 23.80
CA SER A 4 -0.66 6.68 23.87
C SER A 4 -1.12 7.40 22.60
N LEU A 5 -1.31 6.68 21.50
CA LEU A 5 -1.82 7.20 20.23
C LEU A 5 -3.32 6.91 20.04
N GLY A 6 -4.00 6.35 21.05
CA GLY A 6 -5.40 5.91 20.93
C GLY A 6 -5.59 4.62 20.12
N LEU A 7 -4.49 3.92 19.78
CA LEU A 7 -4.48 2.70 18.96
C LEU A 7 -4.17 1.44 19.81
N GLY A 8 -4.41 1.52 21.11
CA GLY A 8 -4.12 0.45 22.07
C GLY A 8 -5.07 -0.74 22.03
N SER A 9 -6.28 -0.56 21.48
CA SER A 9 -7.28 -1.61 21.31
C SER A 9 -6.87 -2.62 20.24
N ASP A 10 -7.46 -3.82 20.25
CA ASP A 10 -7.17 -4.83 19.23
C ASP A 10 -7.49 -4.33 17.82
N ILE A 11 -8.59 -3.60 17.65
CA ILE A 11 -8.96 -2.92 16.40
C ILE A 11 -7.93 -1.86 16.01
N GLY A 12 -7.46 -1.04 16.96
CA GLY A 12 -6.42 -0.03 16.71
C GLY A 12 -5.11 -0.63 16.23
N ARG A 13 -4.71 -1.78 16.80
CA ARG A 13 -3.54 -2.53 16.34
C ARG A 13 -3.75 -3.08 14.92
N THR A 14 -4.92 -3.65 14.63
CA THR A 14 -5.24 -4.14 13.28
C THR A 14 -5.22 -3.01 12.24
N LEU A 15 -5.85 -1.87 12.53
CA LEU A 15 -5.83 -0.69 11.65
C LEU A 15 -4.42 -0.16 11.43
N THR A 16 -3.59 -0.16 12.48
CA THR A 16 -2.17 0.22 12.38
C THR A 16 -1.41 -0.70 11.41
N VAL A 17 -1.59 -2.02 11.52
CA VAL A 17 -0.94 -2.99 10.62
C VAL A 17 -1.42 -2.82 9.18
N MET A 18 -2.73 -2.57 8.98
CA MET A 18 -3.28 -2.30 7.65
C MET A 18 -2.71 -1.00 7.04
N ALA A 19 -2.56 0.07 7.84
CA ALA A 19 -1.95 1.32 7.39
C ALA A 19 -0.48 1.13 6.98
N ILE A 20 0.29 0.35 7.74
CA ILE A 20 1.68 0.00 7.41
C ILE A 20 1.72 -0.78 6.08
N GLY A 21 0.84 -1.76 5.91
CA GLY A 21 0.72 -2.52 4.67
C GLY A 21 0.37 -1.64 3.46
N ALA A 22 -0.58 -0.72 3.63
CA ALA A 22 -0.98 0.24 2.60
C ALA A 22 0.16 1.16 2.17
N GLY A 23 0.99 1.61 3.12
CA GLY A 23 2.18 2.41 2.82
C GLY A 23 3.29 1.62 2.12
N ALA A 24 3.50 0.35 2.49
CA ALA A 24 4.54 -0.49 1.92
C ALA A 24 4.34 -0.80 0.42
N MET A 25 3.09 -0.73 -0.05
CA MET A 25 2.72 -1.05 -1.44
C MET A 25 2.70 0.16 -2.39
N THR A 26 3.11 1.37 -1.99
CA THR A 26 2.91 2.59 -2.82
C THR A 26 3.88 2.76 -3.99
N VAL A 27 5.01 2.05 -4.01
CA VAL A 27 6.02 2.19 -5.07
C VAL A 27 6.56 0.82 -5.45
N SER A 28 6.34 0.40 -6.70
CA SER A 28 6.94 -0.81 -7.25
C SER A 28 8.35 -0.53 -7.77
N HIS A 29 9.26 -1.49 -7.57
CA HIS A 29 10.64 -1.42 -8.02
C HIS A 29 11.07 -2.72 -8.70
N ALA A 30 12.14 -2.72 -9.51
CA ALA A 30 12.69 -3.94 -10.10
C ALA A 30 13.22 -4.99 -9.09
N ASN A 31 13.24 -4.66 -7.79
CA ASN A 31 13.51 -5.61 -6.71
C ASN A 31 12.28 -6.46 -6.37
N ASP A 32 11.09 -6.07 -6.83
CA ASP A 32 9.84 -6.82 -6.70
C ASP A 32 9.74 -7.86 -7.83
N SER A 33 9.46 -9.12 -7.48
CA SER A 33 9.27 -10.19 -8.47
C SER A 33 8.00 -9.97 -9.31
N PHE A 34 6.96 -9.35 -8.75
CA PHE A 34 5.73 -9.03 -9.46
C PHE A 34 5.95 -8.04 -10.60
N PHE A 35 6.89 -7.09 -10.42
CA PHE A 35 7.29 -6.14 -11.45
C PHE A 35 7.75 -6.84 -12.73
N TRP A 36 8.55 -7.89 -12.59
CA TRP A 36 9.08 -8.66 -13.73
C TRP A 36 8.02 -9.53 -14.38
N VAL A 37 7.10 -10.13 -13.62
CA VAL A 37 5.97 -10.88 -14.19
C VAL A 37 5.15 -9.97 -15.09
N VAL A 38 4.68 -8.83 -14.58
CA VAL A 38 3.81 -7.92 -15.35
C VAL A 38 4.53 -7.30 -16.55
N SER A 39 5.77 -6.84 -16.38
CA SER A 39 6.53 -6.22 -17.48
C SER A 39 6.84 -7.19 -18.62
N ARG A 40 7.16 -8.46 -18.31
CA ARG A 40 7.48 -9.49 -19.31
C ARG A 40 6.24 -10.00 -20.03
N PHE A 41 5.16 -10.30 -19.30
CA PHE A 41 3.90 -10.71 -19.92
C PHE A 41 3.30 -9.60 -20.80
N SER A 42 3.43 -8.34 -20.39
CA SER A 42 2.92 -7.18 -21.13
C SER A 42 3.88 -6.65 -22.20
N ARG A 43 5.06 -7.27 -22.37
CA ARG A 43 6.13 -6.84 -23.31
C ARG A 43 6.51 -5.36 -23.17
N MET A 44 6.49 -4.82 -21.94
CA MET A 44 6.81 -3.43 -21.65
C MET A 44 8.32 -3.21 -21.53
N SER A 45 8.82 -2.05 -21.96
CA SER A 45 10.17 -1.63 -21.60
C SER A 45 10.25 -1.36 -20.09
N VAL A 46 11.43 -1.54 -19.49
CA VAL A 46 11.62 -1.37 -18.04
C VAL A 46 11.24 0.04 -17.58
N GLY A 47 11.61 1.07 -18.34
CA GLY A 47 11.24 2.46 -18.01
C GLY A 47 9.73 2.72 -18.08
N LEU A 48 9.03 2.11 -19.05
CA LEU A 48 7.57 2.21 -19.14
C LEU A 48 6.89 1.45 -18.00
N ALA A 49 7.39 0.25 -17.67
CA ALA A 49 6.88 -0.55 -16.55
C ALA A 49 7.06 0.16 -15.21
N TYR A 50 8.22 0.80 -14.97
CA TYR A 50 8.45 1.62 -13.78
C TYR A 50 7.41 2.73 -13.66
N ARG A 51 7.24 3.56 -14.70
CA ARG A 51 6.25 4.65 -14.67
C ARG A 51 4.84 4.14 -14.48
N ALA A 52 4.43 3.12 -15.22
CA ALA A 52 3.07 2.62 -15.18
C ALA A 52 2.74 1.94 -13.84
N GLN A 53 3.60 1.02 -13.37
CA GLN A 53 3.33 0.29 -12.13
C GLN A 53 3.48 1.18 -10.91
N THR A 54 4.50 2.04 -10.82
CA THR A 54 4.64 2.95 -9.69
C THR A 54 3.44 3.90 -9.57
N MET A 55 2.91 4.41 -10.70
CA MET A 55 1.70 5.23 -10.66
C MET A 55 0.47 4.42 -10.23
N ALA A 56 0.32 3.20 -10.75
CA ALA A 56 -0.79 2.32 -10.37
C ALA A 56 -0.76 1.96 -8.87
N THR A 57 0.41 1.58 -8.36
CA THR A 57 0.58 1.17 -6.96
C THR A 57 0.55 2.36 -6.00
N LEU A 58 0.94 3.56 -6.44
CA LEU A 58 0.69 4.79 -5.70
C LEU A 58 -0.81 5.05 -5.51
N VAL A 59 -1.59 4.96 -6.60
CA VAL A 59 -3.05 5.13 -6.53
C VAL A 59 -3.68 4.06 -5.64
N GLN A 60 -3.24 2.81 -5.75
CA GLN A 60 -3.69 1.71 -4.89
C GLN A 60 -3.39 2.00 -3.41
N GLY A 61 -2.15 2.37 -3.08
CA GLY A 61 -1.73 2.64 -1.70
C GLY A 61 -2.45 3.85 -1.09
N VAL A 62 -2.65 4.93 -1.85
CA VAL A 62 -3.45 6.09 -1.40
C VAL A 62 -4.91 5.69 -1.17
N THR A 63 -5.50 4.92 -2.08
CA THR A 63 -6.88 4.43 -1.93
C THR A 63 -7.03 3.56 -0.69
N ALA A 64 -6.09 2.63 -0.47
CA ALA A 64 -6.06 1.79 0.73
C ALA A 64 -5.90 2.62 2.01
N MET A 65 -5.03 3.64 2.01
CA MET A 65 -4.83 4.52 3.15
C MET A 65 -6.10 5.32 3.49
N LEU A 66 -6.78 5.87 2.48
CA LEU A 66 -8.05 6.57 2.66
C LEU A 66 -9.14 5.66 3.23
N LEU A 67 -9.20 4.40 2.77
CA LEU A 67 -10.13 3.41 3.30
C LEU A 67 -9.82 3.05 4.76
N VAL A 68 -8.55 2.81 5.11
CA VAL A 68 -8.12 2.54 6.49
C VAL A 68 -8.46 3.72 7.40
N TYR A 69 -8.23 4.94 6.93
CA TYR A 69 -8.62 6.15 7.66
C TYR A 69 -10.13 6.24 7.85
N GLY A 70 -10.93 6.00 6.80
CA GLY A 70 -12.39 5.98 6.89
C GLY A 70 -12.91 4.93 7.89
N LEU A 71 -12.34 3.72 7.88
CA LEU A 71 -12.66 2.69 8.86
C LEU A 71 -12.28 3.11 10.28
N SER A 72 -11.15 3.79 10.45
CA SER A 72 -10.69 4.27 11.76
C SER A 72 -11.67 5.26 12.39
N LEU A 73 -12.40 6.06 11.60
CA LEU A 73 -13.39 7.01 12.10
C LEU A 73 -14.67 6.34 12.63
N VAL A 74 -14.91 5.08 12.25
CA VAL A 74 -16.14 4.33 12.62
C VAL A 74 -15.86 3.26 13.66
N LEU A 75 -14.67 2.65 13.62
CA LEU A 75 -14.33 1.47 14.42
C LEU A 75 -13.45 1.76 15.64
N LEU A 76 -12.83 2.94 15.71
CA LEU A 76 -12.12 3.43 16.90
C LEU A 76 -13.01 4.38 17.69
#